data_AF-A0A225VP28-F1
#
_entry.id   AF-A0A225VP28-F1
#
_cell.length_a   1.000
_cell.length_b   1.000
_cell.length_c   1.000
_cell.angle_alpha   90.00
_cell.angle_beta   90.00
_cell.angle_gamma   90.00
#
_symmetry.space_group_name_H-M   'P 1'
#
loop_
_entity.id
_entity.type
_entity.pdbx_description
1 polymer ?
#
loop_
_entity_poly.entity_id
_entity_poly.type
_entity_poly.pdbx_seq_one_letter_code
_entity_poly.pdbx_strand_id
1 'polypeptide(L)'
;MKVLIVIAAIATLLAPIHGARRQCAGVDANRNGSGPYEYEGSGFLTADWTQKSCAAAGGSIDPNKKGNQKCCTFTDSRLGDFKRACDGQKAANYPKFSSFSQLC
;
A
#
# COMPACT_ATOMS: atom_id res chain seq x y z
N MET A 1 -42.44 -3.21 -6.18
CA MET A 1 -41.41 -2.97 -7.22
C MET A 1 -40.39 -1.87 -6.90
N LYS A 2 -40.50 -1.11 -5.79
CA LYS A 2 -39.49 -0.08 -5.42
C LYS A 2 -38.36 -0.59 -4.52
N VAL A 3 -38.63 -1.58 -3.67
CA VAL A 3 -37.65 -2.09 -2.68
C VAL A 3 -36.50 -2.88 -3.35
N LEU A 4 -36.79 -3.62 -4.42
CA LEU A 4 -35.78 -4.42 -5.13
C LEU A 4 -34.70 -3.57 -5.83
N ILE A 5 -35.06 -2.37 -6.29
CA ILE A 5 -34.13 -1.46 -6.97
C ILE A 5 -33.09 -0.91 -5.98
N VAL A 6 -33.54 -0.59 -4.76
CA VAL A 6 -32.65 -0.11 -3.69
C VAL A 6 -31.66 -1.19 -3.27
N ILE A 7 -32.11 -2.44 -3.17
CA ILE A 7 -31.25 -3.58 -2.80
C ILE A 7 -30.21 -3.87 -3.90
N ALA A 8 -30.58 -3.79 -5.18
CA ALA A 8 -29.66 -4.01 -6.29
C ALA A 8 -28.54 -2.94 -6.33
N ALA A 9 -28.86 -1.67 -6.08
CA ALA A 9 -27.87 -0.60 -6.03
C ALA A 9 -26.87 -0.78 -4.86
N ILE A 10 -27.35 -1.23 -3.69
CA ILE A 10 -26.49 -1.51 -2.53
C ILE A 10 -25.59 -2.73 -2.78
N ALA A 11 -26.10 -3.77 -3.45
CA ALA A 11 -25.32 -4.96 -3.80
C ALA A 11 -24.18 -4.65 -4.78
N THR A 12 -24.36 -3.70 -5.72
CA THR A 12 -23.27 -3.25 -6.60
C THR A 12 -22.18 -2.46 -5.90
N LEU A 13 -22.49 -1.77 -4.80
CA LEU A 13 -21.48 -1.12 -3.95
C LEU A 13 -20.66 -2.12 -3.12
N LEU A 14 -21.25 -3.28 -2.82
CA LEU A 14 -20.65 -4.34 -1.99
C LEU A 14 -20.00 -5.45 -2.81
N ALA A 15 -20.08 -5.39 -4.14
CA ALA A 15 -19.28 -6.26 -4.99
C ALA A 15 -17.80 -6.02 -4.64
N PRO A 16 -17.02 -7.06 -4.35
CA PRO A 16 -15.60 -6.91 -4.04
C PRO A 16 -14.95 -6.30 -5.27
N ILE A 17 -14.69 -5.00 -5.20
CA ILE A 17 -13.91 -4.29 -6.19
C ILE A 17 -12.59 -5.04 -6.19
N HIS A 18 -12.23 -5.67 -7.32
CA HIS A 18 -10.93 -6.29 -7.51
C HIS A 18 -9.87 -5.23 -7.22
N GLY A 19 -9.42 -5.23 -5.96
CA GLY A 19 -8.72 -4.12 -5.37
C GLY A 19 -7.29 -4.56 -5.14
N ALA A 20 -6.36 -3.89 -5.80
CA ALA A 20 -4.95 -4.07 -5.55
C ALA A 20 -4.67 -3.91 -4.05
N ARG A 21 -4.02 -4.93 -3.48
CA ARG A 21 -3.48 -4.90 -2.12
C ARG A 21 -1.98 -4.68 -2.21
N ARG A 22 -1.53 -3.51 -1.78
CA ARG A 22 -0.12 -3.11 -1.89
C ARG A 22 0.42 -2.55 -0.60
N GLN A 23 1.73 -2.73 -0.46
CA GLN A 23 2.54 -2.21 0.62
C GLN A 23 3.72 -1.45 0.01
N CYS A 24 4.13 -0.35 0.66
CA CYS A 24 5.36 0.37 0.35
C CYS A 24 6.35 0.09 1.47
N ALA A 25 7.29 -0.82 1.23
CA ALA A 25 8.25 -1.28 2.21
C ALA A 25 9.50 -0.38 2.25
N GLY A 26 10.06 -0.20 3.45
CA GLY A 26 11.41 0.33 3.60
C GLY A 26 12.42 -0.79 3.52
N VAL A 27 13.26 -0.76 2.49
CA VAL A 27 14.29 -1.79 2.25
C VAL A 27 15.67 -1.17 2.04
N ASP A 28 16.70 -1.75 2.63
CA ASP A 28 18.09 -1.48 2.28
C ASP A 28 18.41 -2.38 1.09
N ALA A 29 18.59 -1.77 -0.07
CA ALA A 29 19.13 -2.47 -1.22
C ALA A 29 20.59 -2.77 -0.88
N ASN A 30 20.86 -4.04 -0.52
CA ASN A 30 22.19 -4.53 -0.18
C ASN A 30 23.22 -3.86 -1.10
N ARG A 31 24.18 -3.09 -0.54
CA ARG A 31 24.95 -2.03 -1.22
C ARG A 31 25.63 -2.44 -2.54
N ASN A 32 25.72 -3.73 -2.82
CA ASN A 32 26.35 -4.30 -4.01
C ASN A 32 25.33 -4.81 -5.07
N GLY A 33 24.02 -4.60 -4.88
CA GLY A 33 22.98 -4.98 -5.85
C GLY A 33 22.71 -6.48 -6.00
N SER A 34 23.42 -7.33 -5.26
CA SER A 34 23.46 -8.79 -5.48
C SER A 34 22.82 -9.63 -4.37
N GLY A 35 22.26 -9.01 -3.33
CA GLY A 35 21.68 -9.71 -2.17
C GLY A 35 20.18 -9.46 -2.00
N PRO A 36 19.49 -10.27 -1.18
CA PRO A 36 18.09 -10.01 -0.84
C PRO A 36 17.96 -8.65 -0.16
N TYR A 37 16.84 -7.97 -0.41
CA TYR A 37 16.48 -6.73 0.27
C TYR A 37 16.42 -6.96 1.79
N GLU A 38 17.10 -6.12 2.56
CA GLU A 38 16.94 -6.11 4.02
C GLU A 38 15.83 -5.14 4.39
N TYR A 39 14.80 -5.62 5.07
CA TYR A 39 13.71 -4.75 5.53
C TYR A 39 14.16 -3.90 6.71
N GLU A 40 13.63 -2.69 6.78
CA GLU A 40 13.79 -1.83 7.95
C GLU A 40 13.18 -2.52 9.19
N GLY A 41 14.00 -2.73 10.22
CA GLY A 41 13.71 -3.65 11.31
C GLY A 41 12.58 -3.21 12.25
N SER A 42 12.31 -1.92 12.41
CA SER A 42 11.20 -1.44 13.27
C SER A 42 9.84 -1.49 12.57
N GLY A 43 9.82 -1.58 11.24
CA GLY A 43 8.60 -1.48 10.43
C GLY A 43 8.01 -0.06 10.37
N PHE A 44 8.70 0.94 10.93
CA PHE A 44 8.29 2.34 10.92
C PHE A 44 8.19 2.85 9.49
N LEU A 45 9.23 2.61 8.68
CA LEU A 45 9.25 3.10 7.28
C LEU A 45 8.13 2.46 6.49
N THR A 46 7.99 1.15 6.57
CA THR A 46 6.92 0.42 5.89
C THR A 46 5.53 0.92 6.30
N ALA A 47 5.31 1.18 7.60
CA ALA A 47 4.04 1.70 8.10
C ALA A 47 3.75 3.13 7.59
N ASP A 48 4.72 4.04 7.69
CA ASP A 48 4.57 5.44 7.30
C ASP A 48 4.41 5.58 5.77
N TRP A 49 5.28 4.93 5.01
CA TRP A 49 5.29 5.01 3.55
C TRP A 49 4.07 4.33 2.93
N THR A 50 3.61 3.20 3.50
CA THR A 50 2.34 2.59 3.08
C THR A 50 1.17 3.51 3.38
N GLN A 51 1.11 4.15 4.55
CA GLN A 51 0.06 5.11 4.90
C GLN A 51 -0.01 6.26 3.89
N LYS A 52 1.12 6.89 3.59
CA LYS A 52 1.22 8.03 2.66
C LYS A 52 0.87 7.64 1.23
N SER A 53 1.41 6.52 0.75
CA SER A 53 1.14 6.02 -0.62
C SER A 53 -0.32 5.59 -0.77
N CYS A 54 -0.91 5.04 0.29
CA CYS A 54 -2.32 4.68 0.31
C CYS A 54 -3.24 5.89 0.18
N ALA A 55 -2.95 6.95 0.96
CA ALA A 55 -3.69 8.20 0.88
C ALA A 55 -3.61 8.83 -0.52
N ALA A 56 -2.43 8.80 -1.15
CA ALA A 56 -2.23 9.31 -2.51
C ALA A 56 -3.03 8.51 -3.56
N ALA A 57 -3.15 7.20 -3.38
CA ALA A 57 -3.95 6.33 -4.26
C ALA A 57 -5.47 6.41 -4.01
N GLY A 58 -5.92 7.18 -3.00
CA GLY A 58 -7.31 7.18 -2.55
C GLY A 58 -7.75 5.85 -1.94
N GLY A 59 -6.80 5.07 -1.42
CA GLY A 59 -7.03 3.76 -0.83
C GLY A 59 -7.42 3.81 0.64
N SER A 60 -7.65 2.63 1.20
CA SER A 60 -7.93 2.41 2.61
C SER A 60 -6.94 1.41 3.21
N ILE A 61 -6.45 1.70 4.40
CA ILE A 61 -5.56 0.78 5.13
C ILE A 61 -6.38 -0.36 5.72
N ASP A 62 -5.91 -1.59 5.53
CA ASP A 62 -6.47 -2.78 6.19
C ASP A 62 -6.29 -2.64 7.72
N PRO A 63 -7.37 -2.53 8.51
CA PRO A 63 -7.30 -2.24 9.94
C PRO A 63 -6.64 -3.39 10.74
N ASN A 64 -6.59 -4.60 10.17
CA ASN A 64 -5.99 -5.77 10.80
C ASN A 64 -4.48 -5.86 10.54
N LYS A 65 -3.94 -4.98 9.70
CA LYS A 65 -2.55 -5.00 9.25
C LYS A 65 -1.79 -3.78 9.81
N LYS A 66 -0.81 -4.04 10.68
CA LYS A 66 -0.07 -3.02 11.42
C LYS A 66 1.45 -3.12 11.18
N GLY A 67 2.18 -2.05 11.51
CA GLY A 67 3.64 -2.01 11.39
C GLY A 67 4.14 -2.39 9.99
N ASN A 68 5.10 -3.31 9.94
CA ASN A 68 5.66 -3.85 8.71
C ASN A 68 4.71 -4.73 7.90
N GLN A 69 3.51 -5.03 8.40
CA GLN A 69 2.47 -5.74 7.64
C GLN A 69 1.41 -4.80 7.08
N LYS A 70 1.48 -3.49 7.38
CA LYS A 70 0.48 -2.51 6.95
C LYS A 70 0.25 -2.65 5.45
N CYS A 71 -1.02 -2.72 5.08
CA CYS A 71 -1.45 -2.98 3.72
C CYS A 71 -2.51 -1.97 3.31
N CYS A 72 -2.42 -1.50 2.07
CA CYS A 72 -3.41 -0.62 1.47
C CYS A 72 -4.24 -1.38 0.44
N THR A 73 -5.54 -1.13 0.44
CA THR A 73 -6.49 -1.60 -0.57
C THR A 73 -7.02 -0.41 -1.36
N PHE A 74 -6.99 -0.49 -2.68
CA PHE A 74 -7.52 0.53 -3.61
C PHE A 74 -7.96 -0.13 -4.92
N THR A 75 -8.68 0.58 -5.77
CA THR A 75 -9.10 0.06 -7.09
C THR A 75 -7.89 -0.14 -8.00
N ASP A 76 -7.85 -1.22 -8.80
CA ASP A 76 -6.68 -1.53 -9.65
C ASP A 76 -6.20 -0.37 -10.55
N SER A 77 -7.13 0.48 -11.02
CA SER A 77 -6.82 1.69 -11.79
C SER A 77 -5.89 2.68 -11.08
N ARG A 78 -5.79 2.63 -9.74
CA ARG A 78 -4.96 3.49 -8.88
C ARG A 78 -3.58 2.92 -8.58
N LEU A 79 -3.23 1.77 -9.15
CA LEU A 79 -1.91 1.15 -8.93
C LEU A 79 -0.76 2.06 -9.35
N GLY A 80 -0.92 2.83 -10.43
CA GLY A 80 0.08 3.80 -10.87
C GLY A 80 0.29 4.93 -9.84
N ASP A 81 -0.80 5.42 -9.24
CA ASP A 81 -0.77 6.48 -8.22
C ASP A 81 -0.05 5.98 -6.96
N PHE A 82 -0.39 4.78 -6.48
CA PHE A 82 0.29 4.16 -5.35
C PHE A 82 1.79 3.97 -5.60
N LYS A 83 2.17 3.39 -6.74
CA LYS A 83 3.57 3.12 -7.08
C LYS A 83 4.38 4.41 -7.13
N ARG A 84 3.87 5.44 -7.84
CA ARG A 84 4.54 6.74 -7.96
C ARG A 84 4.72 7.41 -6.60
N ALA A 85 3.71 7.33 -5.73
CA ALA A 85 3.80 7.88 -4.38
C ALA A 85 4.78 7.09 -3.50
N CYS A 86 4.85 5.77 -3.68
CA CYS A 86 5.80 4.90 -2.99
C CYS A 86 7.23 5.19 -3.42
N ASP A 87 7.52 5.20 -4.72
CA ASP A 87 8.86 5.44 -5.29
C ASP A 87 9.42 6.83 -4.92
N GLY A 88 8.54 7.77 -4.57
CA GLY A 88 8.90 9.10 -4.07
C GLY A 88 9.21 9.17 -2.58
N GLN A 89 8.99 8.11 -1.80
CA GLN A 89 9.22 8.13 -0.35
C GLN A 89 10.71 8.11 -0.02
N LYS A 90 11.10 9.01 0.87
CA LYS A 90 12.45 9.11 1.43
C LYS A 90 12.35 9.55 2.88
N ALA A 91 13.27 9.11 3.72
CA ALA A 91 13.36 9.55 5.11
C ALA A 91 14.80 9.95 5.43
N ALA A 92 15.01 11.22 5.83
CA ALA A 92 16.34 11.77 6.10
C ALA A 92 17.10 10.99 7.19
N ASN A 93 16.37 10.47 8.18
CA ASN A 93 16.93 9.69 9.29
C ASN A 93 17.25 8.24 8.90
N TYR A 94 16.85 7.80 7.69
CA TYR A 94 17.02 6.44 7.19
C TYR A 94 17.67 6.45 5.79
N PRO A 95 18.87 7.04 5.63
CA PRO A 95 19.47 7.28 4.32
C PRO A 95 19.86 6.02 3.55
N LYS A 96 19.95 4.87 4.24
CA LYS A 96 20.24 3.57 3.62
C LYS A 96 19.01 2.90 3.02
N PHE A 97 17.81 3.26 3.49
CA PHE A 97 16.58 2.59 3.09
C PHE A 97 15.94 3.33 1.91
N SER A 98 15.51 2.55 0.92
CA SER A 98 14.71 2.98 -0.22
C SER A 98 13.33 2.35 -0.16
N SER A 99 12.38 3.00 -0.83
CA SER A 99 11.00 2.54 -0.94
C SER A 99 10.88 1.42 -1.97
N PHE A 100 10.15 0.36 -1.62
CA PHE A 100 9.85 -0.74 -2.53
C PHE A 100 8.35 -1.07 -2.52
N SER A 101 7.68 -0.90 -3.66
CA SER A 101 6.27 -1.25 -3.82
C SER A 101 6.09 -2.76 -4.02
N GLN A 102 5.47 -3.43 -3.06
CA GLN A 102 5.22 -4.87 -3.09
C GLN A 102 3.75 -5.24 -2.82
N LEU A 103 3.42 -6.50 -3.05
CA LEU A 103 2.10 -7.03 -2.71
C LEU A 103 2.00 -7.21 -1.19
N CYS A 104 0.80 -7.08 -0.67
CA CYS A 104 0.42 -7.74 0.57
C CYS A 104 -0.18 -9.11 0.24
#